data_AF-A0A1V5YCM2-F1
#
_entry.id   AF-A0A1V5YCM2-F1
#
_cell.length_a   1.000
_cell.length_b   1.000
_cell.length_c   1.000
_cell.angle_alpha   90.00
_cell.angle_beta   90.00
_cell.angle_gamma   90.00
#
_symmetry.space_group_name_H-M   'P 1'
#
loop_
_entity.id
_entity.type
_entity.pdbx_description
1 polymer ?
#
loop_
_entity_poly.entity_id
_entity_poly.type
_entity_poly.pdbx_seq_one_letter_code
_entity_poly.pdbx_strand_id
1 'polypeptide(L)'
;MKRGTIIELTSLLDVILILMYLVLAAASSKADEARIKASEFDALNTRVKQLEEENEALSRKADVNSALRENCFVITLYVEKNNGSRMIVLENDALGTKNFDLTWENRLYARNALGADISQKVKKAFESGHQIVLIVFRYDRNEIYRKDYELVVSVVQTQKADSNVYYAEYDMGG
;
A
#
# COMPACT_ATOMS: atom_id res chain seq x y z
N MET A 1 45.67 -77.35 -9.98
CA MET A 1 45.08 -76.47 -8.94
C MET A 1 45.10 -75.00 -9.37
N LYS A 2 44.41 -74.60 -10.46
CA LYS A 2 44.40 -73.18 -10.91
C LYS A 2 43.01 -72.62 -11.27
N ARG A 3 41.98 -73.46 -11.50
CA ARG A 3 40.63 -72.98 -11.83
C ARG A 3 39.76 -72.62 -10.61
N GLY A 4 39.93 -73.30 -9.47
CA GLY A 4 39.16 -72.99 -8.24
C GLY A 4 39.51 -71.63 -7.63
N THR A 5 40.79 -71.28 -7.59
CA THR A 5 41.30 -70.01 -7.04
C THR A 5 40.90 -68.79 -7.88
N ILE A 6 40.73 -68.96 -9.19
CA ILE A 6 40.27 -67.88 -10.08
C ILE A 6 38.78 -67.61 -9.85
N ILE A 7 37.96 -68.66 -9.69
CA ILE A 7 36.52 -68.53 -9.41
C ILE A 7 36.30 -67.81 -8.06
N GLU A 8 37.06 -68.19 -7.03
CA GLU A 8 37.00 -67.54 -5.70
C GLU A 8 37.41 -66.06 -5.73
N LEU A 9 38.44 -65.71 -6.52
CA LEU A 9 38.85 -64.30 -6.68
C LEU A 9 37.79 -63.46 -7.40
N THR A 10 37.15 -63.99 -8.45
CA THR A 10 36.07 -63.28 -9.15
C THR A 10 34.84 -63.07 -8.27
N SER A 11 34.44 -64.07 -7.47
CA SER A 11 33.31 -63.90 -6.53
C SER A 11 33.61 -62.91 -5.41
N LEU A 12 34.87 -62.84 -4.94
CA LEU A 12 35.27 -61.87 -3.92
C LEU A 12 35.28 -60.44 -4.51
N LEU A 13 35.76 -60.29 -5.74
CA LEU A 13 35.79 -59.01 -6.44
C LEU A 13 34.37 -58.45 -6.63
N ASP A 14 33.41 -59.30 -7.01
CA ASP A 14 32.01 -58.89 -7.19
C ASP A 14 31.37 -58.41 -5.88
N VAL A 15 31.65 -59.07 -4.75
CA VAL A 15 31.16 -58.64 -3.43
C VAL A 15 31.74 -57.27 -3.04
N ILE A 16 33.04 -57.05 -3.29
CA ILE A 16 33.69 -55.76 -3.03
C ILE A 16 33.08 -54.66 -3.90
N LEU A 17 32.83 -54.94 -5.19
CA LEU A 17 32.22 -53.99 -6.11
C LEU A 17 30.79 -53.63 -5.71
N ILE A 18 29.98 -54.61 -5.27
CA ILE A 18 28.62 -54.37 -4.77
C ILE A 18 28.64 -53.51 -3.50
N LEU A 19 29.57 -53.78 -2.57
CA LEU A 19 29.72 -52.98 -1.35
C LEU A 19 30.17 -51.55 -1.65
N MET A 20 31.11 -51.35 -2.58
CA MET A 20 31.53 -50.02 -3.02
C MET A 20 30.37 -49.26 -3.68
N TYR A 21 29.58 -49.93 -4.52
CA TYR A 21 28.41 -49.33 -5.14
C TYR A 21 27.38 -48.86 -4.10
N LEU A 22 27.11 -49.67 -3.07
CA LEU A 22 26.19 -49.30 -1.98
C LEU A 22 26.67 -48.08 -1.21
N VAL A 23 27.97 -48.00 -0.91
CA VAL A 23 28.56 -46.85 -0.21
C VAL A 23 28.49 -45.58 -1.06
N LEU A 24 28.81 -45.67 -2.36
CA LEU A 24 28.72 -44.55 -3.29
C LEU A 24 27.27 -44.07 -3.46
N ALA A 25 26.31 -45.00 -3.60
CA ALA A 25 24.89 -44.66 -3.72
C ALA A 25 24.36 -43.96 -2.46
N ALA A 26 24.72 -44.45 -1.27
CA ALA A 26 24.33 -43.84 0.00
C ALA A 26 24.96 -42.45 0.21
N ALA A 27 26.23 -42.27 -0.20
CA ALA A 27 26.91 -40.98 -0.14
C ALA A 27 26.28 -39.96 -1.11
N SER A 28 25.95 -40.38 -2.34
CA SER A 28 25.28 -39.53 -3.34
C SER A 28 23.91 -39.08 -2.85
N SER A 29 23.09 -39.99 -2.33
CA SER A 29 21.75 -39.67 -1.81
C SER A 29 21.80 -38.63 -0.69
N LYS A 30 22.77 -38.73 0.23
CA LYS A 30 22.96 -37.73 1.29
C LYS A 30 23.43 -36.38 0.77
N ALA A 31 24.27 -36.37 -0.27
CA ALA A 31 24.73 -35.14 -0.90
C ALA A 31 23.58 -34.41 -1.62
N ASP A 32 22.70 -35.15 -2.30
CA ASP A 32 21.53 -34.59 -2.96
C ASP A 32 20.52 -34.02 -1.96
N GLU A 33 20.24 -34.73 -0.87
CA GLU A 33 19.39 -34.23 0.22
C GLU A 33 19.93 -32.95 0.86
N ALA A 34 21.25 -32.87 1.10
CA ALA A 34 21.88 -31.68 1.65
C ALA A 34 21.78 -30.49 0.68
N ARG A 35 21.91 -30.74 -0.62
CA ARG A 35 21.82 -29.71 -1.66
C ARG A 35 20.39 -29.17 -1.81
N ILE A 36 19.38 -30.04 -1.73
CA ILE A 36 17.97 -29.63 -1.75
C ILE A 36 17.66 -28.74 -0.54
N LYS A 37 18.05 -29.18 0.67
CA LYS A 37 17.86 -28.41 1.91
C LYS A 37 18.56 -27.05 1.88
N ALA A 38 19.78 -26.98 1.34
CA ALA A 38 20.49 -25.72 1.17
C ALA A 38 19.73 -24.76 0.24
N SER A 39 19.19 -25.26 -0.88
CA SER A 39 18.40 -24.43 -1.81
C SER A 39 17.08 -23.93 -1.20
N GLU A 40 16.42 -24.77 -0.39
CA GLU A 40 15.20 -24.38 0.33
C GLU A 40 15.52 -23.32 1.40
N PHE A 41 16.66 -23.44 2.06
CA PHE A 41 17.12 -22.46 3.03
C PHE A 41 17.42 -21.10 2.39
N ASP A 42 18.10 -21.07 1.25
CA ASP A 42 18.38 -19.83 0.50
C ASP A 42 17.09 -19.16 0.01
N ALA A 43 16.13 -19.95 -0.48
CA ALA A 43 14.81 -19.44 -0.87
C ALA A 43 14.05 -18.86 0.32
N LEU A 44 14.09 -19.53 1.49
CA LEU A 44 13.46 -19.06 2.71
C LEU A 44 14.11 -17.78 3.22
N ASN A 45 15.45 -17.71 3.22
CA ASN A 45 16.20 -16.56 3.69
C ASN A 45 15.95 -15.32 2.80
N THR A 46 15.83 -15.53 1.49
CA THR A 46 15.43 -14.47 0.55
C THR A 46 14.03 -13.95 0.86
N ARG A 47 13.09 -14.84 1.16
CA ARG A 47 11.70 -14.46 1.49
C ARG A 47 11.60 -13.74 2.84
N VAL A 48 12.38 -14.15 3.83
CA VAL A 48 12.47 -13.47 5.13
C VAL A 48 12.96 -12.03 4.93
N LYS A 49 14.04 -11.85 4.16
CA LYS A 49 14.59 -10.52 3.88
C LYS A 49 13.58 -9.62 3.13
N GLN A 50 12.85 -10.16 2.16
CA GLN A 50 11.79 -9.42 1.48
C GLN A 50 10.67 -8.99 2.43
N LEU A 51 10.26 -9.89 3.33
CA LEU A 51 9.24 -9.57 4.34
C LEU A 51 9.74 -8.53 5.35
N GLU A 52 11.02 -8.57 5.75
CA GLU A 52 11.61 -7.54 6.61
C GLU A 52 11.60 -6.16 5.93
N GLU A 53 12.02 -6.08 4.65
CA GLU A 53 11.99 -4.84 3.87
C GLU A 53 10.57 -4.30 3.68
N GLU A 54 9.59 -5.18 3.41
CA GLU A 54 8.18 -4.81 3.30
C GLU A 54 7.63 -4.32 4.64
N ASN A 55 7.98 -4.98 5.75
CA ASN A 55 7.52 -4.62 7.08
C ASN A 55 8.13 -3.29 7.56
N GLU A 56 9.41 -3.02 7.25
CA GLU A 56 10.02 -1.70 7.50
C GLU A 56 9.37 -0.59 6.67
N ALA A 57 9.01 -0.86 5.42
CA ALA A 57 8.28 0.10 4.59
C ALA A 57 6.87 0.38 5.12
N LEU A 58 6.17 -0.66 5.60
CA LEU A 58 4.86 -0.53 6.24
C LEU A 58 4.95 0.20 7.57
N SER A 59 5.95 -0.09 8.42
CA SER A 59 6.18 0.60 9.69
C SER A 59 6.40 2.10 9.46
N ARG A 60 7.29 2.46 8.51
CA ARG A 60 7.53 3.87 8.16
C ARG A 60 6.26 4.58 7.68
N LYS A 61 5.43 3.92 6.89
CA LYS A 61 4.13 4.46 6.45
C LYS A 61 3.15 4.62 7.61
N ALA A 62 3.13 3.66 8.54
CA ALA A 62 2.30 3.71 9.73
C ALA A 62 2.70 4.87 10.65
N ASP A 63 4.00 5.09 10.87
CA ASP A 63 4.52 6.18 11.70
C ASP A 63 4.16 7.56 11.12
N VAL A 64 4.29 7.74 9.79
CA VAL A 64 3.87 8.97 9.10
C VAL A 64 2.37 9.19 9.24
N ASN A 65 1.56 8.14 9.08
CA ASN A 65 0.11 8.24 9.25
C ASN A 65 -0.28 8.51 10.71
N SER A 66 0.44 7.97 11.71
CA SER A 66 0.20 8.27 13.13
C SER A 66 0.52 9.73 13.45
N ALA A 67 1.68 10.22 13.01
CA ALA A 67 2.09 11.61 13.23
C ALA A 67 1.13 12.62 12.56
N LEU A 68 0.63 12.31 11.36
CA LEU A 68 -0.39 13.12 10.69
C LEU A 68 -1.73 13.07 11.44
N ARG A 69 -2.15 11.90 11.93
CA ARG A 69 -3.42 11.78 12.70
C ARG A 69 -3.36 12.47 14.06
N GLU A 70 -2.21 12.47 14.71
CA GLU A 70 -2.02 13.08 16.03
C GLU A 70 -1.90 14.61 15.99
N ASN A 71 -1.44 15.18 14.86
CA ASN A 71 -1.14 16.62 14.78
C ASN A 71 -1.95 17.37 13.71
N CYS A 72 -2.60 16.65 12.78
CA CYS A 72 -3.28 17.25 11.64
C CYS A 72 -4.72 16.75 11.48
N PHE A 73 -5.62 17.67 11.17
CA PHE A 73 -6.94 17.38 10.61
C PHE A 73 -6.82 17.32 9.08
N VAL A 74 -6.84 16.11 8.54
CA VAL A 74 -6.89 15.90 7.09
C VAL A 74 -8.34 15.98 6.62
N ILE A 75 -8.61 16.86 5.66
CA ILE A 75 -9.91 16.97 4.99
C ILE A 75 -9.69 16.70 3.51
N THR A 76 -10.32 15.66 3.02
CA THR A 76 -10.27 15.25 1.63
C THR A 76 -11.53 15.72 0.93
N LEU A 77 -11.39 16.36 -0.23
CA LEU A 77 -12.48 16.84 -1.04
C LEU A 77 -12.38 16.28 -2.46
N TYR A 78 -13.48 15.74 -2.95
CA TYR A 78 -13.59 15.29 -4.33
C TYR A 78 -15.02 15.41 -4.84
N VAL A 79 -15.18 15.34 -6.16
CA VAL A 79 -16.50 15.33 -6.80
C VAL A 79 -16.79 13.92 -7.28
N GLU A 80 -17.89 13.35 -6.82
CA GLU A 80 -18.37 12.05 -7.25
C GLU A 80 -19.61 12.22 -8.16
N LYS A 81 -19.77 11.32 -9.13
CA LYS A 81 -20.98 11.22 -9.94
C LYS A 81 -21.63 9.87 -9.72
N ASN A 82 -22.82 9.88 -9.15
CA ASN A 82 -23.62 8.68 -8.94
C ASN A 82 -24.99 8.85 -9.60
N ASN A 83 -25.35 7.94 -10.52
CA ASN A 83 -26.66 7.85 -11.17
C ASN A 83 -27.21 9.18 -11.73
N GLY A 84 -26.34 10.02 -12.31
CA GLY A 84 -26.72 11.30 -12.91
C GLY A 84 -26.73 12.48 -11.95
N SER A 85 -26.63 12.24 -10.63
CA SER A 85 -26.34 13.28 -9.64
C SER A 85 -24.83 13.49 -9.53
N ARG A 86 -24.44 14.73 -9.24
CA ARG A 86 -23.06 15.11 -8.91
C ARG A 86 -23.05 15.48 -7.44
N MET A 87 -22.02 15.09 -6.71
CA MET A 87 -21.90 15.39 -5.28
C MET A 87 -20.48 15.83 -4.98
N ILE A 88 -20.32 16.84 -4.13
CA ILE A 88 -19.04 17.12 -3.47
C ILE A 88 -18.99 16.24 -2.24
N VAL A 89 -17.98 15.40 -2.16
CA VAL A 89 -17.71 14.56 -1.03
C VAL A 89 -16.62 15.22 -0.20
N LEU A 90 -16.92 15.45 1.07
CA LEU A 90 -15.99 15.92 2.08
C LEU A 90 -15.75 14.77 3.06
N GLU A 91 -14.53 14.25 3.07
CA GLU A 91 -14.10 13.21 3.99
C GLU A 91 -13.14 13.77 5.02
N ASN A 92 -13.31 13.31 6.25
CA ASN A 92 -12.37 13.57 7.33
C ASN A 92 -12.29 12.31 8.19
N ASP A 93 -11.07 11.79 8.35
CA ASP A 93 -10.79 10.55 9.08
C ASP A 93 -11.45 10.49 10.48
N ALA A 94 -11.59 11.63 11.16
CA ALA A 94 -12.13 11.71 12.52
C ALA A 94 -13.64 11.99 12.59
N LEU A 95 -14.23 12.60 11.56
CA LEU A 95 -15.60 13.15 11.60
C LEU A 95 -16.54 12.51 10.57
N GLY A 96 -16.04 11.57 9.78
CA GLY A 96 -16.79 10.86 8.75
C GLY A 96 -17.01 11.67 7.48
N THR A 97 -17.78 11.09 6.57
CA THR A 97 -18.05 11.60 5.23
C THR A 97 -19.30 12.46 5.22
N LYS A 98 -19.25 13.59 4.52
CA LYS A 98 -20.39 14.46 4.25
C LYS A 98 -20.49 14.77 2.77
N ASN A 99 -21.70 14.63 2.23
CA ASN A 99 -21.97 14.82 0.81
C ASN A 99 -22.82 16.09 0.59
N PHE A 100 -22.50 16.83 -0.47
CA PHE A 100 -23.24 18.00 -0.90
C PHE A 100 -23.69 17.81 -2.34
N ASP A 101 -24.99 17.69 -2.55
CA ASP A 101 -25.55 17.55 -3.90
C ASP A 101 -25.26 18.78 -4.76
N LEU A 102 -24.83 18.55 -6.00
CA LEU A 102 -24.55 19.57 -7.01
C LEU A 102 -25.54 19.47 -8.17
N THR A 103 -26.53 20.36 -8.14
CA THR A 103 -27.41 20.68 -9.26
C THR A 103 -27.07 22.07 -9.81
N TRP A 104 -27.56 22.37 -11.01
CA TRP A 104 -27.36 23.70 -11.59
C TRP A 104 -28.05 24.81 -10.78
N GLU A 105 -29.17 24.48 -10.14
CA GLU A 105 -29.99 25.42 -9.35
C GLU A 105 -29.41 25.66 -7.95
N ASN A 106 -28.79 24.65 -7.34
CA ASN A 106 -28.31 24.72 -5.96
C ASN A 106 -26.83 25.11 -5.82
N ARG A 107 -26.13 25.43 -6.91
CA ARG A 107 -24.67 25.61 -6.91
C ARG A 107 -24.18 26.66 -5.91
N LEU A 108 -24.88 27.79 -5.79
CA LEU A 108 -24.54 28.82 -4.81
C LEU A 108 -24.76 28.35 -3.38
N TYR A 109 -25.85 27.61 -3.14
CA TYR A 109 -26.14 26.99 -1.85
C TYR A 109 -25.07 25.97 -1.48
N ALA A 110 -24.69 25.07 -2.41
CA ALA A 110 -23.65 24.09 -2.22
C ALA A 110 -22.30 24.75 -1.87
N ARG A 111 -21.95 25.86 -2.54
CA ARG A 111 -20.76 26.65 -2.21
C ARG A 111 -20.78 27.18 -0.78
N ASN A 112 -21.89 27.79 -0.37
CA ASN A 112 -22.02 28.39 0.95
C ASN A 112 -22.06 27.32 2.05
N ALA A 113 -22.78 26.22 1.81
CA ALA A 113 -22.86 25.09 2.74
C ALA A 113 -21.50 24.40 2.90
N LEU A 114 -20.78 24.17 1.81
CA LEU A 114 -19.41 23.63 1.84
C LEU A 114 -18.47 24.57 2.60
N GLY A 115 -18.53 25.87 2.31
CA GLY A 115 -17.70 26.87 2.99
C GLY A 115 -17.95 26.93 4.50
N ALA A 116 -19.22 26.94 4.91
CA ALA A 116 -19.58 26.92 6.32
C ALA A 116 -19.07 25.65 7.03
N ASP A 117 -19.17 24.48 6.37
CA ASP A 117 -18.73 23.20 6.94
C ASP A 117 -17.20 23.15 7.10
N ILE A 118 -16.47 23.56 6.06
CA ILE A 118 -15.00 23.63 6.13
C ILE A 118 -14.57 24.64 7.19
N SER A 119 -15.15 25.84 7.24
CA SER A 119 -14.79 26.84 8.26
C SER A 119 -15.09 26.35 9.68
N GLN A 120 -16.18 25.60 9.88
CA GLN A 120 -16.47 24.99 11.18
C GLN A 120 -15.42 23.93 11.55
N LYS A 121 -15.02 23.07 10.62
CA LYS A 121 -13.97 22.07 10.83
C LYS A 121 -12.62 22.73 11.09
N VAL A 122 -12.31 23.81 10.37
CA VAL A 122 -11.10 24.60 10.56
C VAL A 122 -11.03 25.19 11.97
N LYS A 123 -12.12 25.83 12.39
CA LYS A 123 -12.24 26.38 13.74
C LYS A 123 -12.01 25.31 14.82
N LYS A 124 -12.66 24.15 14.69
CA LYS A 124 -12.50 23.03 15.65
C LYS A 124 -11.06 22.50 15.71
N ALA A 125 -10.39 22.38 14.56
CA ALA A 125 -9.01 21.92 14.51
C ALA A 125 -8.06 22.92 15.21
N PHE A 126 -8.24 24.23 14.99
CA PHE A 126 -7.46 25.25 15.68
C PHE A 126 -7.73 25.32 17.18
N GLU A 127 -9.00 25.21 17.60
CA GLU A 127 -9.35 25.12 19.03
C GLU A 127 -8.69 23.90 19.70
N SER A 128 -8.45 22.84 18.92
CA SER A 128 -7.77 21.63 19.38
C SER A 128 -6.24 21.68 19.22
N GLY A 129 -5.67 22.78 18.73
CA GLY A 129 -4.22 22.93 18.51
C GLY A 129 -3.65 22.15 17.31
N HIS A 130 -4.49 21.67 16.41
CA HIS A 130 -4.07 20.87 15.26
C HIS A 130 -3.86 21.75 14.01
N GLN A 131 -2.98 21.32 13.13
CA GLN A 131 -2.86 21.85 11.78
C GLN A 131 -3.93 21.26 10.87
N ILE A 132 -4.22 21.88 9.72
CA ILE A 132 -5.22 21.38 8.78
C ILE A 132 -4.58 21.14 7.44
N VAL A 133 -4.87 19.99 6.84
CA VAL A 133 -4.45 19.68 5.48
C VAL A 133 -5.70 19.46 4.63
N LEU A 134 -5.91 20.35 3.66
CA LEU A 134 -6.98 20.26 2.67
C LEU A 134 -6.43 19.58 1.41
N ILE A 135 -6.92 18.39 1.11
CA ILE A 135 -6.55 17.62 -0.08
C ILE A 135 -7.72 17.69 -1.05
N VAL A 136 -7.50 18.24 -2.25
CA VAL A 136 -8.52 18.28 -3.31
C VAL A 136 -8.11 17.36 -4.44
N PHE A 137 -8.96 16.38 -4.74
CA PHE A 137 -8.76 15.50 -5.89
C PHE A 137 -9.48 16.06 -7.12
N ARG A 138 -8.73 16.17 -8.20
CA ARG A 138 -9.20 16.56 -9.51
C ARG A 138 -9.42 15.30 -10.34
N TYR A 139 -10.66 15.08 -10.78
CA TYR A 139 -11.01 13.98 -11.68
C TYR A 139 -11.14 14.48 -13.14
N ASP A 140 -10.95 13.54 -14.06
CA ASP A 140 -10.66 13.67 -15.51
C ASP A 140 -11.49 14.70 -16.32
N ARG A 141 -10.83 15.22 -17.36
CA ARG A 141 -10.97 16.50 -18.10
C ARG A 141 -12.22 16.67 -18.98
N ASN A 142 -13.27 15.87 -18.82
CA ASN A 142 -14.53 16.12 -19.51
C ASN A 142 -15.29 17.26 -18.80
N GLU A 143 -15.62 18.33 -19.55
CA GLU A 143 -15.97 19.69 -19.12
C GLU A 143 -17.00 19.85 -17.97
N ILE A 144 -17.72 18.79 -17.62
CA ILE A 144 -18.75 18.80 -16.58
C ILE A 144 -18.13 18.90 -15.18
N TYR A 145 -16.95 18.30 -14.91
CA TYR A 145 -16.33 18.34 -13.57
C TYR A 145 -15.46 19.56 -13.31
N ARG A 146 -14.99 20.26 -14.36
CA ARG A 146 -14.11 21.42 -14.19
C ARG A 146 -14.77 22.53 -13.37
N LYS A 147 -16.05 22.82 -13.66
CA LYS A 147 -16.81 23.85 -12.95
C LYS A 147 -17.06 23.49 -11.48
N ASP A 148 -17.30 22.22 -11.19
CA ASP A 148 -17.56 21.75 -9.83
C ASP A 148 -16.26 21.72 -9.02
N TYR A 149 -15.16 21.31 -9.65
CA TYR A 149 -13.81 21.43 -9.12
C TYR A 149 -13.43 22.90 -8.83
N GLU A 150 -13.64 23.81 -9.77
CA GLU A 150 -13.38 25.25 -9.59
C GLU A 150 -14.18 25.82 -8.40
N LEU A 151 -15.40 25.31 -8.15
CA LEU A 151 -16.17 25.67 -6.97
C LEU A 151 -15.47 25.20 -5.70
N VAL A 152 -15.08 23.93 -5.61
CA VAL A 152 -14.35 23.37 -4.45
C VAL A 152 -13.08 24.18 -4.17
N VAL A 153 -12.27 24.42 -5.20
CA VAL A 153 -11.04 25.21 -5.10
C VAL A 153 -11.34 26.62 -4.61
N SER A 154 -12.37 27.28 -5.11
CA SER A 154 -12.73 28.63 -4.68
C SER A 154 -13.09 28.71 -3.20
N VAL A 155 -13.64 27.63 -2.62
CA VAL A 155 -13.98 27.56 -1.19
C VAL A 155 -12.74 27.22 -0.37
N VAL A 156 -11.89 26.31 -0.85
CA VAL A 156 -10.65 25.94 -0.17
C VAL A 156 -9.67 27.12 -0.11
N GLN A 157 -9.56 27.89 -1.20
CA GLN A 157 -8.69 29.06 -1.27
C GLN A 157 -9.09 30.16 -0.27
N THR A 158 -10.37 30.30 0.08
CA THR A 158 -10.76 31.29 1.11
C THR A 158 -10.30 30.88 2.51
N GLN A 159 -10.03 29.60 2.76
CA GLN A 159 -9.51 29.12 4.05
C GLN A 159 -7.98 29.18 4.13
N LYS A 160 -7.29 29.23 2.98
CA LYS A 160 -5.82 29.31 2.90
C LYS A 160 -5.24 30.63 3.44
N ALA A 161 -6.08 31.62 3.76
CA ALA A 161 -5.62 32.85 4.39
C ALA A 161 -4.99 32.60 5.77
N ASP A 162 -5.32 31.48 6.43
CA ASP A 162 -4.76 31.09 7.71
C ASP A 162 -3.46 30.29 7.55
N SER A 163 -2.41 30.67 8.29
CA SER A 163 -1.06 30.07 8.19
C SER A 163 -0.98 28.59 8.54
N ASN A 164 -2.00 28.06 9.22
CA ASN A 164 -2.08 26.68 9.69
C ASN A 164 -2.96 25.80 8.79
N VAL A 165 -3.37 26.31 7.62
CA VAL A 165 -4.11 25.57 6.60
C VAL A 165 -3.20 25.29 5.41
N TYR A 166 -2.88 24.01 5.21
CA TYR A 166 -2.15 23.52 4.06
C TYR A 166 -3.09 23.03 2.98
N TYR A 167 -2.70 23.20 1.73
CA TYR A 167 -3.49 22.82 0.56
C TYR A 167 -2.65 21.98 -0.40
N ALA A 168 -3.21 20.84 -0.81
CA ALA A 168 -2.65 19.98 -1.84
C ALA A 168 -3.71 19.63 -2.88
N GLU A 169 -3.31 19.66 -4.16
CA GLU A 169 -4.13 19.23 -5.29
C GLU A 169 -3.52 17.98 -5.89
N TYR A 170 -4.35 16.98 -6.18
CA TYR A 170 -3.94 15.74 -6.84
C TYR A 170 -4.78 15.50 -8.09
N ASP A 171 -4.11 15.31 -9.22
CA ASP A 171 -4.75 14.88 -10.47
C ASP A 171 -4.90 13.35 -10.45
N MET A 172 -6.13 12.87 -10.55
CA MET A 172 -6.45 11.44 -10.66
C MET A 172 -6.53 10.97 -12.13
N GLY A 173 -6.34 11.87 -13.11
CA GLY A 173 -6.16 11.51 -14.51
C GLY A 173 -4.70 11.19 -14.78
N GLY A 174 -4.34 9.89 -14.76
CA GLY A 174 -3.04 9.41 -15.24
C GLY A 174 -2.81 9.71 -16.71
#